data_AF-A0A5A5TL36-F1
#
_entry.id   AF-A0A5A5TL36-F1
#
_cell.length_a   1.000
_cell.length_b   1.000
_cell.length_c   1.000
_cell.angle_alpha   90.00
_cell.angle_beta   90.00
_cell.angle_gamma   90.00
#
_symmetry.space_group_name_H-M   'P 1'
#
loop_
_entity.id
_entity.type
_entity.pdbx_description
1 polymer ?
#
loop_
_entity_poly.entity_id
_entity_poly.type
_entity_poly.pdbx_seq_one_letter_code
_entity_poly.pdbx_strand_id
1 'polypeptide(L)'
;MLYVTPTEKSVERYKEKIHDLLAEPNINVVNKLQAVNRVIRGWARYYQYVQSSWVRQKLDHWTYEAFWKWLHRKKHGGYVGKKELYDKYLTQRNHRGMKTLGYGQVFLARMNDIAHKQYYSPKGGIPNPYLTDDVDLAMTEENPIAPETWNGTSAQNKYAIARQDLLVSLGPICQMCKQTFLPEQLQAHHIQSQKEGGKHGTSNLQLLCHACHTTTENYGTSQKI
;
A
#
# COMPACT_ATOMS: atom_id res chain seq x y z
N MET A 1 -26.09 0.39 -30.26
CA MET A 1 -25.53 0.21 -28.91
C MET A 1 -24.01 0.14 -29.07
N LEU A 2 -23.27 1.16 -28.65
CA LEU A 2 -21.82 1.20 -28.83
C LEU A 2 -21.16 0.26 -27.81
N TYR A 3 -20.48 -0.78 -28.28
CA TYR A 3 -19.81 -1.75 -27.42
C TYR A 3 -18.34 -1.37 -27.29
N VAL A 4 -18.02 -0.51 -26.32
CA VAL A 4 -16.64 -0.17 -26.01
C VAL A 4 -16.08 -1.27 -25.11
N THR A 5 -14.90 -1.79 -25.44
CA THR A 5 -14.17 -2.78 -24.64
C THR A 5 -12.72 -2.33 -24.46
N PRO A 6 -12.04 -2.77 -23.38
CA PRO A 6 -10.62 -2.54 -23.22
C PRO A 6 -9.82 -3.18 -24.36
N THR A 7 -8.81 -2.48 -24.87
CA THR A 7 -7.92 -3.01 -25.91
C THR A 7 -6.94 -4.03 -25.35
N GLU A 8 -6.50 -4.99 -26.17
CA GLU A 8 -5.53 -6.02 -25.76
C GLU A 8 -4.22 -5.39 -25.26
N LYS A 9 -3.73 -4.35 -25.95
CA LYS A 9 -2.54 -3.59 -25.54
C LYS A 9 -2.67 -3.00 -24.13
N SER A 10 -3.85 -2.55 -23.72
CA SER A 10 -4.08 -2.02 -22.36
C SER A 10 -4.04 -3.12 -21.30
N VAL A 11 -4.57 -4.30 -21.65
CA VAL A 11 -4.53 -5.50 -20.80
C VAL A 11 -3.09 -5.99 -20.62
N GLU A 12 -2.28 -5.96 -21.69
CA GLU A 12 -0.85 -6.31 -21.64
C GLU A 12 -0.07 -5.34 -20.77
N ARG A 13 -0.20 -4.03 -20.97
CA ARG A 13 0.46 -3.01 -20.12
C ARG A 13 0.09 -3.16 -18.65
N TYR A 14 -1.16 -3.52 -18.34
CA TYR A 14 -1.56 -3.82 -16.97
C TYR A 14 -0.76 -5.00 -16.41
N LYS A 15 -0.65 -6.10 -17.16
CA LYS A 15 0.09 -7.29 -16.74
C LYS A 15 1.58 -7.01 -16.56
N GLU A 16 2.19 -6.29 -17.49
CA GLU A 16 3.58 -5.84 -17.41
C GLU A 16 3.80 -5.03 -16.14
N LYS A 17 2.94 -4.03 -15.88
CA LYS A 17 3.06 -3.20 -14.68
C LYS A 17 2.99 -4.02 -13.39
N ILE A 18 2.07 -4.98 -13.30
CA ILE A 18 1.98 -5.88 -12.15
C ILE A 18 3.23 -6.77 -12.04
N HIS A 19 3.74 -7.29 -13.15
CA HIS A 19 4.95 -8.11 -13.19
C HIS A 19 6.17 -7.32 -12.68
N ASP A 20 6.33 -6.07 -13.14
CA ASP A 20 7.41 -5.18 -12.72
C ASP A 20 7.31 -4.83 -11.23
N LEU A 21 6.10 -4.56 -10.73
CA LEU A 21 5.87 -4.36 -9.31
C LEU A 21 6.25 -5.60 -8.49
N LEU A 22 6.07 -6.79 -9.02
CA LEU A 22 6.42 -8.07 -8.38
C LEU A 22 7.83 -8.56 -8.79
N ALA A 23 8.66 -7.74 -9.42
CA ALA A 23 10.02 -8.12 -9.78
C ALA A 23 10.88 -8.36 -8.53
N GLU A 24 10.81 -7.43 -7.57
CA GLU A 24 11.68 -7.39 -6.39
C GLU A 24 11.20 -8.30 -5.24
N PRO A 25 12.07 -9.18 -4.68
CA PRO A 25 11.71 -10.12 -3.62
C PRO A 25 11.78 -9.53 -2.20
N ASN A 26 12.61 -8.50 -1.97
CA ASN A 26 13.08 -8.15 -0.63
C ASN A 26 12.22 -7.11 0.13
N ILE A 27 11.01 -6.84 -0.37
CA ILE A 27 10.13 -5.80 0.16
C ILE A 27 9.07 -6.38 1.12
N ASN A 28 8.53 -5.53 1.99
CA ASN A 28 7.40 -5.83 2.84
C ASN A 28 6.17 -6.22 1.99
N VAL A 29 5.52 -7.34 2.36
CA VAL A 29 4.31 -7.86 1.68
C VAL A 29 3.19 -6.82 1.66
N VAL A 30 3.01 -6.05 2.76
CA VAL A 30 2.00 -4.98 2.85
C VAL A 30 2.23 -3.93 1.77
N ASN A 31 3.46 -3.46 1.61
CA ASN A 31 3.74 -2.39 0.65
C ASN A 31 3.57 -2.87 -0.81
N LYS A 32 3.96 -4.11 -1.11
CA LYS A 32 3.70 -4.70 -2.43
C LYS A 32 2.21 -4.86 -2.70
N LEU A 33 1.47 -5.29 -1.71
CA LEU A 33 0.02 -5.43 -1.81
C LEU A 33 -0.65 -4.05 -2.01
N GLN A 34 -0.20 -3.00 -1.32
CA GLN A 34 -0.67 -1.64 -1.53
C GLN A 34 -0.35 -1.10 -2.94
N ALA A 35 0.86 -1.34 -3.45
CA ALA A 35 1.25 -0.90 -4.79
C ALA A 35 0.44 -1.59 -5.89
N VAL A 36 0.30 -2.91 -5.79
CA VAL A 36 -0.57 -3.70 -6.69
C VAL A 36 -2.01 -3.21 -6.62
N ASN A 37 -2.53 -2.95 -5.41
CA ASN A 37 -3.87 -2.42 -5.23
C ASN A 37 -4.10 -1.05 -5.89
N ARG A 38 -3.08 -0.18 -5.93
CA ARG A 38 -3.19 1.11 -6.64
C ARG A 38 -3.41 0.89 -8.14
N VAL A 39 -2.67 -0.03 -8.75
CA VAL A 39 -2.81 -0.37 -10.18
C VAL A 39 -4.16 -1.01 -10.48
N ILE A 40 -4.59 -2.00 -9.66
CA ILE A 40 -5.91 -2.65 -9.78
C ILE A 40 -7.03 -1.62 -9.75
N ARG A 41 -7.02 -0.74 -8.73
CA ARG A 41 -8.06 0.28 -8.55
C ARG A 41 -8.03 1.32 -9.65
N GLY A 42 -6.85 1.75 -10.09
CA GLY A 42 -6.71 2.70 -11.19
C GLY A 42 -7.28 2.15 -12.50
N TRP A 43 -6.89 0.93 -12.87
CA TRP A 43 -7.37 0.28 -14.09
C TRP A 43 -8.89 0.05 -14.06
N ALA A 44 -9.42 -0.45 -12.94
CA ALA A 44 -10.86 -0.68 -12.79
C ALA A 44 -11.68 0.61 -12.77
N ARG A 45 -11.15 1.72 -12.21
CA ARG A 45 -11.80 3.04 -12.26
C ARG A 45 -11.79 3.64 -13.67
N TYR A 46 -10.69 3.49 -14.41
CA TYR A 46 -10.59 3.97 -15.78
C TYR A 46 -11.61 3.28 -16.69
N TYR A 47 -11.70 1.94 -16.61
CA TYR A 47 -12.67 1.15 -17.37
C TYR A 47 -14.03 0.98 -16.67
N GLN A 48 -14.37 1.79 -15.67
CA GLN A 48 -15.64 1.65 -14.94
C GLN A 48 -16.86 1.96 -15.81
N TYR A 49 -16.68 2.77 -16.85
CA TYR A 49 -17.74 3.20 -17.77
C TYR A 49 -17.86 2.36 -19.05
N VAL A 50 -17.05 1.32 -19.14
CA VAL A 50 -16.86 0.50 -20.32
C VAL A 50 -17.21 -0.93 -19.98
N GLN A 51 -17.77 -1.67 -20.93
CA GLN A 51 -18.16 -3.05 -20.72
C GLN A 51 -16.91 -3.94 -20.60
N SER A 52 -16.48 -4.15 -19.35
CA SER A 52 -15.19 -4.74 -19.00
C SER A 52 -15.30 -5.85 -17.95
N SER A 53 -16.50 -6.28 -17.56
CA SER A 53 -16.74 -7.23 -16.47
C SER A 53 -15.97 -8.55 -16.64
N TRP A 54 -16.04 -9.18 -17.82
CA TRP A 54 -15.33 -10.42 -18.10
C TRP A 54 -13.81 -10.25 -18.09
N VAL A 55 -13.32 -9.14 -18.68
CA VAL A 55 -11.88 -8.80 -18.68
C VAL A 55 -11.39 -8.56 -17.25
N ARG A 56 -12.17 -7.88 -16.42
CA ARG A 56 -11.87 -7.62 -15.00
C ARG A 56 -11.80 -8.93 -14.20
N GLN A 57 -12.73 -9.85 -14.41
CA GLN A 57 -12.68 -11.16 -13.76
C GLN A 57 -11.44 -11.96 -14.17
N LYS A 58 -11.10 -11.96 -15.47
CA LYS A 58 -9.90 -12.63 -16.00
C LYS A 58 -8.62 -12.01 -15.42
N LEU A 59 -8.56 -10.68 -15.33
CA LEU A 59 -7.43 -9.96 -14.75
C LEU A 59 -7.31 -10.16 -13.25
N ASP A 60 -8.43 -10.22 -12.51
CA ASP A 60 -8.44 -10.51 -11.06
C ASP A 60 -7.83 -11.88 -10.79
N HIS A 61 -8.26 -12.91 -11.54
CA HIS A 61 -7.72 -14.26 -11.40
C HIS A 61 -6.22 -14.30 -11.72
N TRP A 62 -5.81 -13.71 -12.85
CA TRP A 62 -4.40 -13.64 -13.24
C TRP A 62 -3.53 -12.89 -12.22
N THR A 63 -4.03 -11.77 -11.69
CA THR A 63 -3.30 -10.94 -10.71
C THR A 63 -3.11 -11.69 -9.40
N TYR A 64 -4.15 -12.41 -8.95
CA TYR A 64 -4.06 -13.29 -7.80
C TYR A 64 -2.99 -14.38 -7.98
N GLU A 65 -2.96 -15.05 -9.13
CA GLU A 65 -1.94 -16.05 -9.42
C GLU A 65 -0.53 -15.46 -9.46
N ALA A 66 -0.36 -14.30 -10.10
CA ALA A 66 0.93 -13.62 -10.18
C ALA A 66 1.46 -13.27 -8.78
N PHE A 67 0.59 -12.71 -7.92
CA PHE A 67 0.94 -12.39 -6.54
C PHE A 67 1.25 -13.65 -5.72
N TRP A 68 0.48 -14.72 -5.88
CA TRP A 68 0.72 -15.98 -5.18
C TRP A 68 2.04 -16.63 -5.60
N LYS A 69 2.35 -16.64 -6.90
CA LYS A 69 3.65 -17.10 -7.43
C LYS A 69 4.81 -16.29 -6.86
N TRP A 70 4.68 -14.96 -6.80
CA TRP A 70 5.67 -14.08 -6.18
C TRP A 70 5.84 -14.40 -4.68
N LEU A 71 4.75 -14.50 -3.94
CA LEU A 71 4.75 -14.77 -2.51
C LEU A 71 5.45 -16.11 -2.21
N HIS A 72 5.07 -17.18 -2.90
CA HIS A 72 5.65 -18.49 -2.70
C HIS A 72 7.11 -18.55 -3.15
N ARG A 73 7.40 -18.16 -4.40
CA ARG A 73 8.72 -18.40 -5.01
C ARG A 73 9.76 -17.34 -4.65
N LYS A 74 9.37 -16.06 -4.69
CA LYS A 74 10.32 -14.95 -4.52
C LYS A 74 10.44 -14.53 -3.06
N LYS A 75 9.32 -14.39 -2.34
CA LYS A 75 9.37 -13.91 -0.94
C LYS A 75 9.81 -14.98 0.04
N HIS A 76 9.30 -16.20 -0.10
CA HIS A 76 9.56 -17.33 0.81
C HIS A 76 10.48 -18.41 0.22
N GLY A 77 11.13 -18.12 -0.92
CA GLY A 77 12.12 -19.00 -1.56
C GLY A 77 11.58 -20.34 -2.08
N GLY A 78 10.27 -20.58 -2.02
CA GLY A 78 9.64 -21.83 -2.42
C GLY A 78 9.79 -22.99 -1.44
N TYR A 79 10.44 -22.77 -0.29
CA TYR A 79 10.66 -23.79 0.75
C TYR A 79 9.49 -23.91 1.72
N VAL A 80 8.71 -22.84 1.88
CA VAL A 80 7.55 -22.82 2.78
C VAL A 80 6.38 -23.54 2.15
N GLY A 81 5.77 -24.47 2.89
CA GLY A 81 4.63 -25.25 2.42
C GLY A 81 3.44 -24.36 2.04
N LYS A 82 2.74 -24.70 0.95
CA LYS A 82 1.58 -23.93 0.46
C LYS A 82 0.48 -23.78 1.52
N LYS A 83 0.29 -24.78 2.38
CA LYS A 83 -0.69 -24.76 3.47
C LYS A 83 -0.35 -23.69 4.51
N GLU A 84 0.92 -23.60 4.91
CA GLU A 84 1.38 -22.59 5.88
C GLU A 84 1.23 -21.17 5.32
N LEU A 85 1.56 -20.97 4.04
CA LEU A 85 1.32 -19.68 3.37
C LEU A 85 -0.17 -19.36 3.26
N TYR A 86 -1.00 -20.36 3.00
CA TYR A 86 -2.45 -20.18 2.95
C TYR A 86 -2.98 -19.75 4.33
N ASP A 87 -2.56 -20.42 5.39
CA ASP A 87 -2.99 -20.13 6.75
C ASP A 87 -2.55 -18.75 7.23
N LYS A 88 -1.39 -18.27 6.77
CA LYS A 88 -0.84 -16.96 7.12
C LYS A 88 -1.44 -15.79 6.33
N TYR A 89 -1.69 -15.96 5.03
CA TYR A 89 -2.04 -14.86 4.12
C TYR A 89 -3.47 -14.95 3.54
N LEU A 90 -4.11 -16.11 3.50
CA LEU A 90 -5.40 -16.33 2.80
C LEU A 90 -6.58 -16.63 3.73
N THR A 91 -6.33 -16.81 5.02
CA THR A 91 -7.36 -16.97 6.05
C THR A 91 -8.00 -15.65 6.46
N GLN A 92 -7.42 -14.52 6.08
CA GLN A 92 -7.91 -13.20 6.47
C GLN A 92 -9.22 -12.88 5.73
N ARG A 93 -10.16 -12.28 6.46
CA ARG A 93 -11.44 -11.82 5.91
C ARG A 93 -11.36 -10.33 5.60
N ASN A 94 -11.72 -9.95 4.38
CA ASN A 94 -11.83 -8.55 3.99
C ASN A 94 -13.03 -7.87 4.68
N HIS A 95 -13.24 -6.57 4.42
CA HIS A 95 -14.39 -5.81 4.95
C HIS A 95 -15.77 -6.39 4.59
N ARG A 96 -15.86 -7.30 3.62
CA ARG A 96 -17.09 -8.01 3.23
C ARG A 96 -17.17 -9.42 3.81
N GLY A 97 -16.27 -9.80 4.72
CA GLY A 97 -16.21 -11.12 5.33
C GLY A 97 -15.68 -12.23 4.41
N MET A 98 -15.24 -11.91 3.18
CA MET A 98 -14.74 -12.89 2.22
C MET A 98 -13.26 -13.22 2.48
N LYS A 99 -12.92 -14.51 2.40
CA LYS A 99 -11.52 -14.96 2.44
C LYS A 99 -10.80 -14.44 1.20
N THR A 100 -9.72 -13.70 1.40
CA THR A 100 -8.89 -13.19 0.32
C THR A 100 -7.44 -13.06 0.77
N LEU A 101 -6.53 -12.87 -0.19
CA LEU A 101 -5.13 -12.65 0.10
C LEU A 101 -4.98 -11.31 0.83
N GLY A 102 -4.47 -11.34 2.05
CA GLY A 102 -4.29 -10.16 2.87
C GLY A 102 -3.18 -10.33 3.90
N TYR A 103 -2.58 -9.20 4.29
CA TYR A 103 -1.61 -9.14 5.38
C TYR A 103 -1.63 -7.74 6.00
N GLY A 104 -1.52 -7.67 7.34
CA GLY A 104 -1.47 -6.39 8.06
C GLY A 104 -2.67 -5.47 7.78
N GLN A 105 -3.89 -6.02 7.79
CA GLN A 105 -5.15 -5.32 7.46
C GLN A 105 -5.27 -4.80 6.02
N VAL A 106 -4.32 -5.10 5.14
CA VAL A 106 -4.40 -4.75 3.72
C VAL A 106 -4.70 -6.01 2.91
N PHE A 107 -5.79 -5.95 2.14
CA PHE A 107 -6.31 -7.05 1.33
C PHE A 107 -6.14 -6.78 -0.16
N LEU A 108 -5.85 -7.81 -0.94
CA LEU A 108 -5.75 -7.70 -2.39
C LEU A 108 -7.10 -7.23 -2.94
N ALA A 109 -7.08 -6.09 -3.61
CA ALA A 109 -8.26 -5.49 -4.22
C ALA A 109 -8.75 -6.39 -5.35
N ARG A 110 -10.06 -6.49 -5.51
CA ARG A 110 -10.67 -7.10 -6.70
C ARG A 110 -11.20 -6.00 -7.58
N MET A 111 -10.90 -6.06 -8.86
CA MET A 111 -11.49 -5.18 -9.85
C MET A 111 -13.01 -5.28 -9.79
N ASN A 112 -13.57 -6.48 -9.62
CA ASN A 112 -15.03 -6.66 -9.58
C ASN A 112 -15.73 -5.95 -8.39
N ASP A 113 -14.98 -5.50 -7.37
CA ASP A 113 -15.57 -4.77 -6.24
C ASP A 113 -15.98 -3.33 -6.58
N ILE A 114 -15.41 -2.77 -7.65
CA ILE A 114 -15.71 -1.41 -8.12
C ILE A 114 -16.94 -1.48 -9.04
N ALA A 115 -18.00 -0.75 -8.69
CA ALA A 115 -19.23 -0.75 -9.47
C ALA A 115 -18.99 -0.30 -10.92
N HIS A 116 -19.62 -0.98 -11.87
CA HIS A 116 -19.75 -0.50 -13.23
C HIS A 116 -20.72 0.68 -13.27
N LYS A 117 -20.38 1.74 -13.99
CA LYS A 117 -21.23 2.92 -14.17
C LYS A 117 -21.59 3.06 -15.63
N GLN A 118 -22.84 3.33 -15.95
CA GLN A 118 -23.22 3.67 -17.32
C GLN A 118 -22.99 5.16 -17.54
N TYR A 119 -22.51 5.53 -18.74
CA TYR A 119 -22.58 6.93 -19.16
C TYR A 119 -24.04 7.34 -19.28
N TYR A 120 -24.42 8.35 -18.51
CA TYR A 120 -25.71 8.99 -18.62
C TYR A 120 -25.56 10.26 -19.46
N SER A 121 -26.29 10.33 -20.56
CA SER A 121 -26.46 11.58 -21.31
C SER A 121 -27.80 12.20 -20.88
N PRO A 122 -27.82 13.39 -20.25
CA PRO A 122 -29.06 14.07 -19.89
C PRO A 122 -29.93 14.34 -21.12
N LYS A 123 -31.26 14.25 -20.97
CA LYS A 123 -32.19 14.73 -22.00
C LYS A 123 -31.99 16.25 -22.14
N GLY A 124 -31.55 16.70 -23.32
CA GLY A 124 -31.14 18.08 -23.58
C GLY A 124 -29.65 18.26 -23.84
N GLY A 125 -28.85 17.19 -23.70
CA GLY A 125 -27.40 17.25 -23.85
C GLY A 125 -26.70 17.84 -22.62
N ILE A 126 -25.38 17.69 -22.56
CA ILE A 126 -24.57 18.41 -21.59
C ILE A 126 -24.33 19.80 -22.21
N PRO A 127 -24.82 20.90 -21.60
CA PRO A 127 -24.59 22.24 -22.13
C PRO A 127 -23.09 22.47 -22.23
N ASN A 128 -22.65 23.12 -23.32
CA ASN A 128 -21.24 23.38 -23.55
C ASN A 128 -20.72 24.24 -22.38
N PRO A 129 -19.70 23.78 -21.63
CA PRO A 129 -19.13 24.52 -20.49
C PRO A 129 -18.69 25.94 -20.84
N TYR A 130 -18.37 26.22 -22.11
CA TYR A 130 -17.93 27.53 -22.57
C TYR A 130 -19.09 28.49 -22.92
N LEU A 131 -20.35 28.07 -22.78
CA LEU A 131 -21.54 28.87 -23.07
C LEU A 131 -22.32 29.28 -21.81
N THR A 132 -21.85 28.91 -20.62
CA THR A 132 -22.44 29.33 -19.34
C THR A 132 -21.73 30.57 -18.81
N ASP A 133 -22.48 31.58 -18.36
CA ASP A 133 -21.90 32.85 -17.89
C ASP A 133 -21.15 32.74 -16.54
N ASP A 134 -21.32 31.62 -15.81
CA ASP A 134 -20.75 31.36 -14.48
C ASP A 134 -19.59 30.36 -14.50
N VAL A 135 -18.59 30.55 -15.38
CA VAL A 135 -17.36 29.72 -15.34
C VAL A 135 -16.29 30.46 -14.54
N ASP A 136 -15.99 29.91 -13.37
CA ASP A 136 -14.80 30.30 -12.62
C ASP A 136 -13.56 29.87 -13.42
N LEU A 137 -12.99 30.80 -14.19
CA LEU A 137 -11.79 30.60 -15.01
C LEU A 137 -10.50 30.57 -14.17
N ALA A 138 -10.61 30.43 -12.85
CA ALA A 138 -9.48 30.20 -11.98
C ALA A 138 -8.77 28.91 -12.41
N MET A 139 -7.74 29.06 -13.25
CA MET A 139 -6.83 28.00 -13.61
C MET A 139 -6.08 27.60 -12.34
N THR A 140 -6.58 26.59 -11.63
CA THR A 140 -5.78 25.90 -10.63
C THR A 140 -4.56 25.33 -11.35
N GLU A 141 -3.36 25.64 -10.87
CA GLU A 141 -2.14 24.99 -11.36
C GLU A 141 -2.34 23.48 -11.33
N GLU A 142 -2.50 22.85 -12.49
CA GLU A 142 -2.55 21.42 -12.61
C GLU A 142 -1.16 20.89 -12.26
N ASN A 143 -1.02 20.40 -11.03
CA ASN A 143 0.20 19.72 -10.64
C ASN A 143 0.46 18.56 -11.62
N PRO A 144 1.65 18.48 -12.23
CA PRO A 144 1.95 17.41 -13.18
C PRO A 144 1.78 16.06 -12.48
N ILE A 145 1.13 15.13 -13.18
CA ILE A 145 1.05 13.74 -12.74
C ILE A 145 2.50 13.26 -12.59
N ALA A 146 2.92 12.97 -11.35
CA ALA A 146 4.28 12.54 -11.07
C ALA A 146 4.68 11.40 -12.02
N PRO A 147 5.83 11.50 -12.71
CA PRO A 147 6.26 10.49 -13.69
C PRO A 147 6.46 9.11 -13.04
N GLU A 148 6.76 9.10 -11.73
CA GLU A 148 6.96 7.89 -10.95
C GLU A 148 5.73 7.55 -10.11
N THR A 149 5.09 6.44 -10.46
CA THR A 149 4.06 5.82 -9.63
C THR A 149 4.75 4.99 -8.55
N TRP A 150 4.47 5.27 -7.26
CA TRP A 150 5.05 4.54 -6.13
C TRP A 150 4.92 3.02 -6.32
N ASN A 151 6.07 2.35 -6.41
CA ASN A 151 6.22 0.93 -6.77
C ASN A 151 6.10 -0.04 -5.57
N GLY A 152 5.65 0.47 -4.41
CA GLY A 152 5.62 -0.31 -3.17
C GLY A 152 6.97 -0.38 -2.47
N THR A 153 8.02 0.19 -3.04
CA THR A 153 9.30 0.37 -2.37
C THR A 153 9.20 1.68 -1.60
N SER A 154 8.75 1.61 -0.35
CA SER A 154 9.08 2.70 0.57
C SER A 154 10.52 2.44 1.02
N ALA A 155 11.40 3.43 0.87
CA ALA A 155 12.66 3.47 1.60
C ALA A 155 12.39 3.73 3.10
N GLN A 156 11.33 3.14 3.67
CA GLN A 156 11.09 3.22 5.10
C GLN A 156 12.18 2.40 5.76
N ASN A 157 13.08 3.11 6.42
CA ASN A 157 14.10 2.52 7.27
C ASN A 157 13.43 1.51 8.22
N LYS A 158 14.03 0.34 8.42
CA LYS A 158 13.55 -0.70 9.36
C LYS A 158 13.21 -0.10 10.73
N TYR A 159 13.96 0.92 11.14
CA TYR A 159 13.71 1.73 12.33
C TYR A 159 12.34 2.44 12.32
N ALA A 160 11.94 3.06 11.21
CA ALA A 160 10.68 3.78 11.08
C ALA A 160 9.47 2.84 11.16
N ILE A 161 9.57 1.66 10.55
CA ILE A 161 8.53 0.61 10.62
C ILE A 161 8.39 0.12 12.07
N ALA A 162 9.51 -0.22 12.72
CA ALA A 162 9.49 -0.71 14.10
C ALA A 162 8.96 0.33 15.10
N ARG A 163 9.24 1.63 14.89
CA ARG A 163 8.64 2.72 15.67
C ARG A 163 7.12 2.76 15.51
N GLN A 164 6.63 2.60 14.28
CA GLN A 164 5.20 2.64 14.00
C GLN A 164 4.47 1.45 14.63
N ASP A 165 5.07 0.25 14.56
CA ASP A 165 4.55 -0.95 15.23
C ASP A 165 4.49 -0.78 16.77
N LEU A 166 5.49 -0.12 17.37
CA LEU A 166 5.48 0.20 18.80
C LEU A 166 4.36 1.18 19.18
N LEU A 167 4.12 2.22 18.37
CA LEU A 167 3.03 3.18 18.62
C LEU A 167 1.65 2.51 18.54
N VAL A 168 1.48 1.57 17.62
CA VAL A 168 0.22 0.80 17.48
C VAL A 168 0.04 -0.17 18.64
N SER A 169 1.10 -0.84 19.09
CA SER A 169 1.02 -1.88 20.13
C SER A 169 0.92 -1.32 21.55
N LEU A 170 1.66 -0.27 21.88
CA LEU A 170 1.75 0.27 23.23
C LEU A 170 0.96 1.57 23.42
N GLY A 171 0.47 2.16 22.34
CA GLY A 171 -0.13 3.48 22.35
C GLY A 171 0.92 4.59 22.52
N PRO A 172 0.48 5.85 22.54
CA PRO A 172 1.37 7.00 22.59
C PRO A 172 1.79 7.31 24.04
N ILE A 173 2.44 6.35 24.69
CA ILE A 173 2.91 6.43 26.07
C ILE A 173 4.45 6.34 26.10
N CYS A 174 5.08 7.21 26.86
CA CYS A 174 6.53 7.12 27.12
C CYS A 174 6.82 5.96 28.08
N GLN A 175 7.75 5.07 27.73
CA GLN A 175 8.04 3.88 28.55
C GLN A 175 8.85 4.20 29.82
N MET A 176 9.52 5.35 29.88
CA MET A 176 10.26 5.78 31.08
C MET A 176 9.37 6.54 32.07
N CYS A 177 8.75 7.65 31.65
CA CYS A 177 7.93 8.47 32.55
C CYS A 177 6.46 8.05 32.62
N LYS A 178 6.02 7.09 31.79
CA LYS A 178 4.65 6.56 31.74
C LYS A 178 3.55 7.58 31.44
N GLN A 179 3.92 8.77 30.99
CA GLN A 179 2.98 9.81 30.57
C GLN A 179 2.57 9.62 29.10
N THR A 180 1.36 10.08 28.78
CA THR A 180 0.82 10.09 27.42
C THR A 180 1.30 11.33 26.68
N PHE A 181 1.72 11.16 25.44
CA PHE A 181 2.20 12.23 24.56
C PHE A 181 1.46 12.18 23.23
N LEU A 182 1.66 13.19 22.37
CA LEU A 182 1.28 13.06 20.97
C LEU A 182 2.24 12.08 20.26
N PRO A 183 1.77 11.27 19.30
CA PRO A 183 2.62 10.30 18.58
C PRO A 183 3.87 10.92 17.93
N GLU A 184 3.80 12.18 17.52
CA GLU A 184 4.91 12.93 16.92
C GLU A 184 6.00 13.32 17.92
N GLN A 185 5.65 13.44 19.21
CA GLN A 185 6.57 13.81 20.29
C GLN A 185 7.34 12.61 20.87
N LEU A 186 6.96 11.38 20.51
CA LEU A 186 7.61 10.16 20.95
C LEU A 186 8.63 9.67 19.93
N GLN A 187 9.88 9.49 20.38
CA GLN A 187 11.00 9.01 19.59
C GLN A 187 11.36 7.58 20.02
N ALA A 188 11.76 6.73 19.07
CA ALA A 188 12.15 5.36 19.37
C ALA A 188 13.64 5.32 19.75
N HIS A 189 13.94 4.91 20.98
CA HIS A 189 15.30 4.76 21.47
C HIS A 189 15.74 3.29 21.42
N HIS A 190 16.98 3.03 21.03
CA HIS A 190 17.55 1.69 21.11
C HIS A 190 17.91 1.35 22.56
N ILE A 191 17.46 0.20 23.07
CA ILE A 191 17.83 -0.28 24.41
C ILE A 191 19.31 -0.67 24.42
N GLN A 192 19.71 -1.53 23.48
CA GLN A 192 21.11 -1.80 23.16
C GLN A 192 21.53 -0.94 21.97
N SER A 193 22.59 -0.16 22.18
CA SER A 193 23.10 0.76 21.17
C SER A 193 23.50 0.04 19.89
N GLN A 194 23.48 0.74 18.75
CA GLN A 194 23.91 0.14 17.48
C GLN A 194 25.41 -0.19 17.47
N LYS A 195 26.22 0.56 18.22
CA LYS A 195 27.66 0.33 18.39
C LYS A 195 27.96 -1.03 19.02
N GLU A 196 27.09 -1.47 19.91
CA GLU A 196 27.16 -2.77 20.58
C GLU A 196 26.44 -3.88 19.80
N GLY A 197 26.04 -3.62 18.55
CA GLY A 197 25.36 -4.60 17.69
C GLY A 197 23.83 -4.60 17.78
N GLY A 198 23.24 -3.59 18.41
CA GLY A 198 21.79 -3.44 18.54
C GLY A 198 21.06 -3.32 17.19
N LYS A 199 20.11 -4.23 16.95
CA LYS A 199 19.29 -4.26 15.72
C LYS A 199 18.07 -3.32 15.82
N HIS A 200 17.55 -2.87 14.67
CA HIS A 200 16.32 -2.07 14.55
C HIS A 200 15.01 -2.89 14.73
N GLY A 201 14.97 -3.80 15.70
CA GLY A 201 13.78 -4.60 16.00
C GLY A 201 12.91 -3.96 17.08
N THR A 202 11.62 -4.28 17.10
CA THR A 202 10.68 -3.83 18.15
C THR A 202 11.12 -4.27 19.55
N SER A 203 11.81 -5.42 19.67
CA SER A 203 12.35 -5.92 20.93
C SER A 203 13.51 -5.09 21.49
N ASN A 204 14.21 -4.34 20.64
CA ASN A 204 15.35 -3.52 21.03
C ASN A 204 15.03 -2.02 20.96
N LEU A 205 13.77 -1.65 20.72
CA LEU A 205 13.32 -0.27 20.60
C LEU A 205 12.28 0.03 21.67
N GLN A 206 12.39 1.21 22.29
CA GLN A 206 11.43 1.72 23.27
C GLN A 206 10.98 3.13 22.90
N LEU A 207 9.73 3.49 23.18
CA LEU A 207 9.20 4.83 22.92
C LEU A 207 9.48 5.77 24.10
N LEU A 208 10.22 6.85 23.86
CA LEU A 208 10.57 7.85 24.86
C LEU A 208 10.16 9.26 24.40
N CYS A 209 9.75 10.10 25.33
CA CYS A 209 9.61 11.54 25.07
C CYS A 209 10.99 12.20 25.01
N HIS A 210 11.08 13.39 24.41
CA HIS A 210 12.37 14.08 24.22
C HIS A 210 13.18 14.23 25.52
N ALA A 211 12.56 14.61 26.64
CA ALA A 211 13.23 14.78 27.93
C ALA A 211 13.80 13.46 28.50
N CYS A 212 13.04 12.36 28.41
CA CYS A 212 13.55 11.04 28.81
C CYS A 212 14.62 10.56 27.84
N HIS A 213 14.47 10.87 26.55
CA HIS A 213 15.37 10.47 25.49
C HIS A 213 16.74 11.17 25.57
N THR A 214 16.81 12.41 26.09
CA THR A 214 18.08 13.11 26.33
C THR A 214 18.78 12.64 27.61
N THR A 215 18.05 11.99 28.51
CA THR A 215 18.58 11.49 29.80
C THR A 215 19.27 10.15 29.65
N THR A 216 19.03 9.42 28.55
CA THR A 216 19.68 8.13 28.31
C THR A 216 21.14 8.31 27.90
N GLU A 217 22.02 7.45 28.44
CA GLU A 217 23.48 7.54 28.25
C GLU A 217 23.93 7.47 26.78
N ASN A 218 23.14 6.82 25.93
CA ASN A 218 23.43 6.58 24.52
C ASN A 218 22.78 7.62 23.58
N TYR A 219 22.30 8.75 24.11
CA TYR A 219 21.72 9.80 23.30
C TYR A 219 22.78 10.53 22.45
N GLY A 220 22.55 10.63 21.14
CA GLY A 220 23.39 11.42 20.22
C GLY A 220 24.72 10.78 19.81
N THR A 221 25.07 9.60 20.32
CA THR A 221 26.29 8.87 19.93
C THR A 221 26.07 8.08 18.65
N SER A 222 26.03 8.75 17.50
CA SER A 222 26.07 8.06 16.21
C SER A 222 27.39 7.28 16.04
N GLN A 223 27.37 6.22 15.24
CA GLN A 223 28.58 5.62 14.70
C GLN A 223 29.30 6.73 13.92
N LYS A 224 30.50 7.13 14.37
CA LYS A 224 31.45 7.75 13.47
C LYS A 224 31.80 6.66 12.46
N ILE A 225 31.46 6.90 11.20
CA ILE A 225 31.94 6.14 10.04
C ILE A 225 33.47 6.27 10.01
#